data_AF-A0A212EJE9-F1
#
_entry.id   AF-A0A212EJE9-F1
#
_cell.length_a   1.000
_cell.length_b   1.000
_cell.length_c   1.000
_cell.angle_alpha   90.00
_cell.angle_beta   90.00
_cell.angle_gamma   90.00
#
_symmetry.space_group_name_H-M   'P 1'
#
loop_
_entity.id
_entity.type
_entity.pdbx_description
1 polymer ?
#
loop_
_entity_poly.entity_id
_entity_poly.type
_entity_poly.pdbx_seq_one_letter_code
_entity_poly.pdbx_strand_id
1 'polypeptide(L)'
;MQRMKVDSDYFSEKQMMYRNPLLYEQLVGQFLTDEEIKERDAVDSQNLTFLGMILDTVDRNEMREIKNKQLLMDEDNCSEQTNDSVDDGSDDVNDDENKHWGGFDIPDTKPEPKPQDRPQCMINANERNLLREEFLQEMYSSFIEGRDINFDYNSVDQNEEYDDLDQISRDAEDKYFDSEDNDVTTLEEHMALVHEYGRKNSSDSANDPLDVFMQHISNKLQ
;
A
#
# COMPACT_ATOMS: atom_id res chain seq x y z
N MET A 1 2.86 5.45 3.43
CA MET A 1 1.38 5.31 3.57
C MET A 1 0.63 6.64 3.75
N GLN A 2 1.00 7.51 4.71
CA GLN A 2 0.25 8.76 4.97
C GLN A 2 0.13 9.69 3.74
N ARG A 3 1.19 9.82 2.93
CA ARG A 3 1.15 10.58 1.68
C ARG A 3 0.12 10.03 0.69
N MET A 4 0.05 8.71 0.52
CA MET A 4 -0.93 8.10 -0.40
C MET A 4 -2.39 8.27 0.05
N LYS A 5 -2.66 8.42 1.35
CA LYS A 5 -4.01 8.73 1.83
C LYS A 5 -4.49 10.10 1.39
N VAL A 6 -3.57 11.04 1.14
CA VAL A 6 -3.88 12.42 0.78
C VAL A 6 -3.80 12.62 -0.73
N ASP A 7 -2.80 12.03 -1.37
CA ASP A 7 -2.47 12.29 -2.77
C ASP A 7 -3.21 11.38 -3.76
N SER A 8 -3.81 10.26 -3.30
CA SER A 8 -4.38 9.22 -4.16
C SER A 8 -5.76 8.77 -3.72
N ASP A 9 -6.61 8.44 -4.70
CA ASP A 9 -7.92 7.80 -4.52
C ASP A 9 -7.82 6.32 -4.15
N TYR A 10 -6.61 5.80 -3.96
CA TYR A 10 -6.34 4.40 -3.64
C TYR A 10 -7.07 3.91 -2.38
N PHE A 11 -7.19 4.78 -1.38
CA PHE A 11 -7.89 4.51 -0.13
C PHE A 11 -9.35 5.01 -0.13
N SER A 12 -9.86 5.47 -1.27
CA SER A 12 -11.29 5.74 -1.42
C SER A 12 -12.06 4.44 -1.26
N GLU A 13 -13.19 4.50 -0.58
CA GLU A 13 -14.03 3.34 -0.36
C GLU A 13 -14.46 2.67 -1.67
N LYS A 14 -14.71 3.46 -2.72
CA LYS A 14 -15.02 2.93 -4.04
C LYS A 14 -13.87 2.07 -4.58
N GLN A 15 -12.62 2.52 -4.44
CA GLN A 15 -11.45 1.78 -4.88
C GLN A 15 -11.22 0.54 -4.03
N MET A 16 -11.40 0.63 -2.72
CA MET A 16 -11.31 -0.53 -1.82
C MET A 16 -12.35 -1.59 -2.15
N MET A 17 -13.57 -1.18 -2.49
CA MET A 17 -14.64 -2.09 -2.93
C MET A 17 -14.28 -2.82 -4.23
N TYR A 18 -13.66 -2.16 -5.22
CA TYR A 18 -13.18 -2.82 -6.44
C TYR A 18 -12.11 -3.88 -6.15
N ARG A 19 -11.26 -3.64 -5.16
CA ARG A 19 -10.12 -4.50 -4.86
C ARG A 19 -10.50 -5.72 -4.03
N ASN A 20 -11.44 -5.57 -3.10
CA ASN A 20 -11.99 -6.71 -2.36
C ASN A 20 -13.53 -6.66 -2.28
N PRO A 21 -14.22 -7.08 -3.36
CA PRO A 21 -15.67 -6.97 -3.43
C PRO A 21 -16.40 -7.96 -2.52
N LEU A 22 -15.82 -9.11 -2.20
CA LEU A 22 -16.42 -10.06 -1.25
C LEU A 22 -16.44 -9.49 0.17
N LEU A 23 -15.30 -8.98 0.63
CA LEU A 23 -15.18 -8.39 1.96
C LEU A 23 -16.12 -7.18 2.12
N TYR A 24 -16.20 -6.34 1.08
CA TYR A 24 -17.14 -5.22 1.07
C TYR A 24 -18.58 -5.69 1.20
N GLU A 25 -18.99 -6.73 0.47
CA GLU A 25 -20.35 -7.27 0.60
C GLU A 25 -20.66 -7.75 2.02
N GLN A 26 -19.73 -8.48 2.63
CA GLN A 26 -19.90 -9.06 3.97
C GLN A 26 -19.99 -8.00 5.08
N LEU A 27 -19.20 -6.93 5.00
CA LEU A 27 -19.15 -5.91 6.07
C LEU A 27 -20.07 -4.72 5.79
N VAL A 28 -20.27 -4.32 4.54
CA VAL A 28 -21.00 -3.10 4.18
C VAL A 28 -22.19 -3.41 3.28
N GLY A 29 -21.99 -4.18 2.21
CA GLY A 29 -22.98 -4.45 1.16
C GLY A 29 -24.30 -5.05 1.65
N GLN A 30 -24.24 -6.02 2.56
CA GLN A 30 -25.41 -6.71 3.10
C GLN A 30 -26.31 -5.81 3.98
N PHE A 31 -25.79 -4.68 4.44
CA PHE A 31 -26.49 -3.77 5.36
C PHE A 31 -26.94 -2.46 4.70
N LEU A 32 -26.65 -2.29 3.41
CA LEU A 32 -27.16 -1.17 2.62
C LEU A 32 -28.60 -1.46 2.19
N THR A 33 -29.44 -0.42 2.24
CA THR A 33 -30.79 -0.49 1.70
C THR A 33 -30.76 -0.48 0.16
N ASP A 34 -31.80 -1.01 -0.49
CA ASP A 34 -31.88 -1.01 -1.95
C ASP A 34 -31.85 0.42 -2.55
N GLU A 35 -32.35 1.41 -1.79
CA GLU A 35 -32.25 2.82 -2.17
C GLU A 35 -30.81 3.32 -2.12
N GLU A 36 -30.07 3.07 -1.04
CA GLU A 36 -28.65 3.44 -0.90
C GLU A 36 -27.76 2.73 -1.95
N ILE A 37 -28.06 1.46 -2.25
CA ILE A 37 -27.35 0.71 -3.31
C ILE A 37 -27.61 1.33 -4.67
N LYS A 38 -28.87 1.69 -4.94
CA LYS A 38 -29.22 2.35 -6.20
C LYS A 38 -28.58 3.71 -6.31
N GLU A 39 -28.42 4.45 -5.23
CA GLU A 39 -27.71 5.74 -5.22
C GLU A 39 -26.21 5.58 -5.44
N ARG A 40 -25.59 4.58 -4.80
CA ARG A 40 -24.18 4.21 -5.04
C ARG A 40 -23.95 3.80 -6.50
N ASP A 41 -24.86 2.99 -7.04
CA ASP A 41 -24.82 2.45 -8.39
C ASP A 41 -25.44 3.41 -9.42
N ALA A 42 -26.00 4.55 -8.99
CA ALA A 42 -26.57 5.54 -9.87
C ALA A 42 -25.42 6.24 -10.56
N VAL A 43 -25.16 5.83 -11.79
CA VAL A 43 -24.29 6.58 -12.67
C VAL A 43 -25.04 7.85 -13.10
N ASP A 44 -24.38 9.00 -13.06
CA ASP A 44 -24.94 10.31 -13.44
C ASP A 44 -25.47 10.28 -14.87
N SER A 45 -26.77 9.94 -15.01
CA SER A 45 -27.47 9.76 -16.29
C SER A 45 -27.40 10.97 -17.23
N GLN A 46 -27.00 12.13 -16.72
CA GLN A 46 -26.92 13.38 -17.45
C GLN A 46 -25.55 13.63 -18.11
N ASN A 47 -24.48 12.92 -17.67
CA ASN A 47 -23.10 13.22 -18.09
C ASN A 47 -22.36 12.06 -18.75
N LEU A 48 -22.98 10.89 -18.90
CA LEU A 48 -22.30 9.70 -19.44
C LEU A 48 -22.57 9.51 -20.92
N THR A 49 -21.47 9.43 -21.67
CA THR A 49 -21.49 8.90 -23.03
C THR A 49 -21.76 7.40 -22.97
N PHE A 50 -22.32 6.81 -24.03
CA PHE A 50 -22.53 5.37 -24.17
C PHE A 50 -21.31 4.52 -23.77
N LEU A 51 -20.10 4.99 -24.08
CA LEU A 51 -18.84 4.36 -23.65
C LEU A 51 -18.72 4.26 -22.13
N GLY A 52 -19.10 5.30 -21.38
CA GLY A 52 -19.08 5.29 -19.92
C GLY A 52 -20.06 4.29 -19.32
N MET A 53 -21.23 4.12 -19.94
CA MET A 53 -22.19 3.07 -19.54
C MET A 53 -21.61 1.67 -19.79
N ILE A 54 -20.96 1.44 -20.95
CA ILE A 54 -20.32 0.16 -21.24
C ILE A 54 -19.18 -0.12 -20.24
N LEU A 55 -18.31 0.86 -20.00
CA LEU A 55 -17.22 0.71 -19.04
C LEU A 55 -17.76 0.36 -17.64
N ASP A 56 -18.79 1.06 -17.17
CA ASP A 56 -19.44 0.75 -15.90
C ASP A 56 -20.01 -0.69 -15.86
N THR A 57 -20.64 -1.17 -16.94
CA THR A 57 -21.12 -2.55 -17.00
C THR A 57 -19.99 -3.58 -16.98
N VAL A 58 -18.86 -3.29 -17.63
CA VAL A 58 -17.67 -4.16 -17.63
C VAL A 58 -17.07 -4.20 -16.22
N ASP A 59 -16.87 -3.05 -15.59
CA ASP A 59 -16.33 -2.93 -14.24
C ASP A 59 -17.19 -3.68 -13.21
N ARG A 60 -18.52 -3.58 -13.33
CA ARG A 60 -19.46 -4.35 -12.48
C ARG A 60 -19.37 -5.85 -12.72
N ASN A 61 -19.22 -6.27 -13.98
CA ASN A 61 -19.09 -7.68 -14.29
C ASN A 61 -17.78 -8.25 -13.73
N GLU A 62 -16.66 -7.54 -13.90
CA GLU A 62 -15.37 -7.90 -13.35
C GLU A 62 -15.44 -8.02 -11.82
N MET A 63 -16.04 -7.02 -11.15
CA MET A 63 -16.24 -7.05 -9.70
C MET A 63 -17.04 -8.28 -9.24
N ARG A 64 -18.09 -8.64 -9.99
CA ARG A 64 -18.91 -9.83 -9.71
C ARG A 64 -18.12 -11.12 -9.92
N GLU A 65 -17.30 -11.21 -10.96
CA GLU A 65 -16.43 -12.35 -11.21
C GLU A 65 -15.37 -12.51 -10.12
N ILE A 66 -14.71 -11.42 -9.72
CA ILE A 66 -13.75 -11.41 -8.61
C ILE A 66 -14.42 -11.88 -7.32
N LYS A 67 -15.59 -11.32 -6.97
CA LYS A 67 -16.37 -11.73 -5.80
C LYS A 67 -16.70 -13.22 -5.82
N ASN A 68 -17.15 -13.73 -6.97
CA ASN A 68 -17.48 -15.15 -7.13
C ASN A 68 -16.24 -16.02 -6.92
N LYS A 69 -15.10 -15.66 -7.54
CA LYS A 69 -13.83 -16.35 -7.35
C LYS A 69 -13.36 -16.36 -5.90
N GLN A 70 -13.45 -15.22 -5.20
CA GLN A 70 -13.10 -15.12 -3.78
C GLN A 70 -13.98 -16.06 -2.93
N LEU A 71 -15.29 -16.11 -3.23
CA LEU A 71 -16.23 -16.97 -2.50
C LEU A 71 -15.91 -18.46 -2.69
N LEU A 72 -15.57 -18.89 -3.90
CA LEU A 72 -15.11 -20.28 -4.13
C LEU A 72 -13.84 -20.60 -3.33
N MET A 73 -12.86 -19.69 -3.34
CA MET A 73 -11.61 -19.88 -2.60
C MET A 73 -11.83 -20.00 -1.08
N ASP A 74 -12.75 -19.21 -0.52
CA ASP A 74 -13.10 -19.28 0.90
C ASP A 74 -13.85 -20.59 1.25
N GLU A 75 -14.74 -21.06 0.36
CA GLU A 75 -15.45 -22.32 0.53
C GLU A 75 -14.50 -23.53 0.48
N ASP A 76 -13.56 -23.53 -0.47
CA ASP A 76 -12.51 -24.55 -0.57
C ASP A 76 -11.64 -24.58 0.71
N ASN A 77 -11.17 -23.42 1.18
CA ASN A 77 -10.38 -23.31 2.41
C ASN A 77 -11.15 -23.77 3.68
N CYS A 78 -12.47 -23.60 3.70
CA CYS A 78 -13.33 -24.10 4.79
C CYS A 78 -13.59 -25.62 4.69
N SER A 79 -13.68 -26.16 3.47
CA SER A 79 -13.93 -27.59 3.23
C SER A 79 -12.68 -28.46 3.39
N GLU A 80 -11.46 -27.90 3.25
CA GLU A 80 -10.20 -28.62 3.46
C GLU A 80 -9.97 -29.12 4.90
N GLN A 81 -10.75 -28.67 5.90
CA GLN A 81 -10.68 -29.20 7.27
C GLN A 81 -11.66 -30.34 7.57
N THR A 82 -12.55 -30.71 6.66
CA THR A 82 -13.47 -31.83 6.86
C THR A 82 -13.68 -32.64 5.57
N ASN A 83 -13.14 -33.86 5.57
CA ASN A 83 -13.49 -35.02 4.72
C ASN A 83 -12.49 -35.41 3.61
N ASP A 84 -11.56 -36.26 4.02
CA ASP A 84 -11.18 -37.46 3.26
C ASP A 84 -12.41 -38.39 3.16
N SER A 85 -13.11 -38.45 2.00
CA SER A 85 -13.97 -39.56 1.55
C SER A 85 -14.76 -39.30 0.24
N VAL A 86 -14.33 -39.99 -0.83
CA VAL A 86 -15.05 -40.61 -1.97
C VAL A 86 -16.17 -39.89 -2.77
N ASP A 87 -15.91 -39.80 -4.08
CA ASP A 87 -16.74 -40.24 -5.24
C ASP A 87 -18.19 -39.73 -5.38
N ASP A 88 -18.43 -38.88 -6.40
CA ASP A 88 -19.53 -39.10 -7.36
C ASP A 88 -19.31 -38.25 -8.63
N GLY A 89 -19.49 -38.87 -9.80
CA GLY A 89 -19.12 -38.32 -11.10
C GLY A 89 -20.00 -37.16 -11.56
N SER A 90 -19.38 -36.18 -12.21
CA SER A 90 -20.09 -35.28 -13.11
C SER A 90 -19.44 -35.29 -14.50
N ASP A 91 -20.32 -35.46 -15.46
CA ASP A 91 -20.16 -35.76 -16.88
C ASP A 91 -19.39 -34.62 -17.60
N ASP A 92 -18.12 -34.85 -17.91
CA ASP A 92 -17.30 -33.97 -18.75
C ASP A 92 -17.67 -34.20 -20.22
N VAL A 93 -18.79 -33.59 -20.63
CA VAL A 93 -19.16 -33.51 -22.04
C VAL A 93 -18.24 -32.50 -22.71
N ASN A 94 -17.15 -33.02 -23.26
CA ASN A 94 -16.30 -32.34 -24.23
C ASN A 94 -17.14 -32.01 -25.48
N ASP A 95 -17.71 -30.81 -25.52
CA ASP A 95 -18.30 -30.21 -26.72
C ASP A 95 -17.39 -29.09 -27.22
N ASP A 96 -16.30 -29.48 -27.87
CA ASP A 96 -15.49 -28.57 -28.68
C ASP A 96 -15.55 -29.02 -30.15
N GLU A 97 -16.77 -29.08 -30.69
CA GLU A 97 -16.98 -29.07 -32.13
C GLU A 97 -17.21 -27.63 -32.61
N ASN A 98 -16.13 -27.00 -33.05
CA ASN A 98 -16.12 -26.12 -34.21
C ASN A 98 -17.02 -24.86 -34.11
N LYS A 99 -16.63 -23.91 -33.25
CA LYS A 99 -17.20 -22.56 -33.20
C LYS A 99 -16.88 -21.79 -34.50
N HIS A 100 -17.72 -22.01 -35.51
CA HIS A 100 -17.73 -21.22 -36.73
C HIS A 100 -18.20 -19.80 -36.41
N TRP A 101 -17.51 -18.79 -36.92
CA TRP A 101 -17.97 -17.39 -36.85
C TRP A 101 -19.41 -17.31 -37.39
N GLY A 102 -20.38 -17.05 -36.51
CA GLY A 102 -21.81 -17.03 -36.85
C GLY A 102 -22.71 -17.98 -36.04
N GLY A 103 -22.16 -18.87 -35.21
CA GLY A 103 -22.94 -19.72 -34.29
C GLY A 103 -23.41 -18.97 -33.03
N PHE A 104 -24.37 -18.05 -33.18
CA PHE A 104 -24.93 -17.22 -32.09
C PHE A 104 -26.12 -17.86 -31.35
N ASP A 105 -26.43 -19.13 -31.60
CA ASP A 105 -27.63 -19.78 -31.04
C ASP A 105 -27.57 -19.93 -29.51
N ILE A 106 -26.39 -19.78 -28.92
CA ILE A 106 -26.18 -19.73 -27.48
C ILE A 106 -25.58 -18.35 -27.18
N PRO A 107 -26.29 -17.44 -26.50
CA PRO A 107 -25.68 -16.19 -26.08
C PRO A 107 -24.52 -16.52 -25.12
N ASP A 108 -23.31 -16.04 -25.44
CA ASP A 108 -22.14 -16.07 -24.54
C ASP A 108 -22.43 -15.38 -23.19
N THR A 109 -23.49 -14.56 -23.15
CA THR A 109 -23.98 -13.89 -21.95
C THR A 109 -24.76 -14.90 -21.09
N LYS A 110 -24.09 -15.48 -20.09
CA LYS A 110 -24.77 -16.15 -18.99
C LYS A 110 -25.83 -15.16 -18.44
N PRO A 111 -27.12 -15.55 -18.39
CA PRO A 111 -28.15 -14.67 -17.85
C PRO A 111 -27.78 -14.27 -16.43
N GLU A 112 -27.93 -12.99 -16.11
CA GLU A 112 -27.61 -12.50 -14.77
C GLU A 112 -28.37 -13.34 -13.73
N PRO A 113 -27.68 -13.85 -12.68
CA PRO A 113 -28.36 -14.48 -11.59
C PRO A 113 -29.35 -13.45 -11.02
N LYS A 114 -30.62 -13.87 -10.87
CA LYS A 114 -31.68 -13.02 -10.30
C LYS A 114 -31.18 -12.42 -8.98
N PRO A 115 -31.48 -11.15 -8.68
CA PRO A 115 -31.13 -10.56 -7.40
C PRO A 115 -31.66 -11.48 -6.29
N GLN A 116 -30.76 -12.06 -5.51
CA GLN A 116 -31.14 -12.85 -4.35
C GLN A 116 -31.83 -11.91 -3.38
N ASP A 117 -33.01 -12.30 -2.87
CA ASP A 117 -33.72 -11.54 -1.84
C ASP A 117 -32.80 -11.43 -0.62
N ARG A 118 -32.17 -10.27 -0.45
CA ARG A 118 -31.25 -10.02 0.66
C ARG A 118 -32.07 -9.97 1.95
N PRO A 119 -31.73 -10.76 2.98
CA PRO A 119 -32.34 -10.59 4.28
C PRO A 119 -31.91 -9.22 4.82
N GLN A 120 -32.84 -8.27 4.87
CA GLN A 120 -32.61 -6.94 5.44
C GLN A 120 -32.29 -7.11 6.93
N CYS A 121 -31.00 -7.17 7.27
CA CYS A 121 -30.55 -7.18 8.65
C CYS A 121 -30.63 -5.74 9.15
N MET A 122 -31.63 -5.44 9.99
CA MET A 122 -31.80 -4.11 10.59
C MET A 122 -30.74 -3.90 11.67
N ILE A 123 -29.52 -3.56 11.26
CA ILE A 123 -28.46 -3.12 12.16
C ILE A 123 -28.60 -1.64 12.50
N ASN A 124 -28.07 -1.23 13.65
CA ASN A 124 -28.08 0.18 14.06
C ASN A 124 -27.12 1.01 13.19
N ALA A 125 -27.38 2.31 13.03
CA ALA A 125 -26.46 3.23 12.34
C ALA A 125 -25.04 3.20 12.93
N ASN A 126 -24.91 3.06 14.24
CA ASN A 126 -23.61 2.93 14.90
C ASN A 126 -22.90 1.62 14.54
N GLU A 127 -23.64 0.52 14.46
CA GLU A 127 -23.10 -0.79 14.07
C GLU A 127 -22.69 -0.80 12.59
N ARG A 128 -23.48 -0.15 11.73
CA ARG A 128 -23.13 0.05 10.32
C ARG A 128 -21.85 0.86 10.15
N ASN A 129 -21.67 1.90 10.95
CA ASN A 129 -20.43 2.69 10.93
C ASN A 129 -19.25 1.86 11.43
N LEU A 130 -19.43 1.08 12.49
CA LEU A 130 -18.39 0.19 12.99
C LEU A 130 -17.97 -0.82 11.93
N LEU A 131 -18.91 -1.48 11.26
CA LEU A 131 -18.61 -2.43 10.18
C LEU A 131 -17.91 -1.77 8.99
N ARG A 132 -18.26 -0.53 8.67
CA ARG A 132 -17.55 0.26 7.65
C ARG A 132 -16.12 0.55 8.10
N GLU A 133 -15.89 0.89 9.37
CA GLU A 133 -14.56 1.09 9.93
C GLU A 133 -13.73 -0.20 9.92
N GLU A 134 -14.32 -1.33 10.27
CA GLU A 134 -13.68 -2.66 10.20
C GLU A 134 -13.27 -2.98 8.75
N PHE A 135 -14.13 -2.72 7.78
CA PHE A 135 -13.80 -2.89 6.35
C PHE A 135 -12.57 -2.06 5.96
N LEU A 136 -12.55 -0.78 6.33
CA LEU A 136 -11.43 0.10 6.04
C LEU A 136 -10.16 -0.40 6.74
N GLN A 137 -10.27 -0.79 8.01
CA GLN A 137 -9.14 -1.26 8.80
C GLN A 137 -8.54 -2.54 8.23
N GLU A 138 -9.36 -3.50 7.81
CA GLU A 138 -8.90 -4.73 7.18
C GLU A 138 -8.18 -4.45 5.85
N MET A 139 -8.71 -3.53 5.04
CA MET A 139 -8.05 -3.09 3.81
C MET A 139 -6.72 -2.38 4.09
N TYR A 140 -6.64 -1.57 5.16
CA TYR A 140 -5.38 -0.97 5.59
C TYR A 140 -4.37 -2.00 6.09
N SER A 141 -4.81 -2.98 6.87
CA SER A 141 -3.94 -4.06 7.37
C SER A 141 -3.38 -4.86 6.20
N SER A 142 -4.25 -5.31 5.29
CA SER A 142 -3.83 -6.03 4.08
C SER A 142 -2.84 -5.22 3.23
N PHE A 143 -3.01 -3.90 3.17
CA PHE A 143 -2.05 -3.01 2.50
C PHE A 143 -0.69 -2.99 3.22
N ILE A 144 -0.67 -2.86 4.55
CA ILE A 144 0.59 -2.84 5.33
C ILE A 144 1.30 -4.20 5.28
N GLU A 145 0.54 -5.29 5.22
CA GLU A 145 1.05 -6.66 5.20
C GLU A 145 1.53 -7.11 3.81
N GLY A 146 1.38 -6.28 2.77
CA GLY A 146 1.87 -6.62 1.44
C GLY A 146 0.99 -7.61 0.66
N ARG A 147 -0.23 -7.88 1.11
CA ARG A 147 -1.15 -8.85 0.46
C ARG A 147 -1.86 -8.30 -0.78
N ASP A 148 -1.60 -7.04 -1.08
CA ASP A 148 -2.32 -6.29 -2.09
C ASP A 148 -1.76 -6.48 -3.50
N ILE A 149 -2.41 -7.32 -4.29
CA ILE A 149 -1.93 -7.69 -5.62
C ILE A 149 -1.91 -6.48 -6.58
N ASN A 150 -2.76 -5.48 -6.34
CA ASN A 150 -2.93 -4.34 -7.22
C ASN A 150 -1.89 -3.24 -6.96
N PHE A 151 -1.00 -3.41 -5.97
CA PHE A 151 0.01 -2.43 -5.62
C PHE A 151 1.43 -3.00 -5.73
N ASP A 152 2.32 -2.27 -6.38
CA ASP A 152 3.72 -2.66 -6.51
C ASP A 152 4.54 -2.18 -5.30
N TYR A 153 4.61 -3.04 -4.29
CA TYR A 153 5.36 -2.79 -3.06
C TYR A 153 6.86 -2.58 -3.28
N ASN A 154 7.44 -3.19 -4.32
CA ASN A 154 8.87 -3.05 -4.59
C ASN A 154 9.26 -1.59 -4.86
N SER A 155 8.36 -0.81 -5.46
CA SER A 155 8.59 0.60 -5.76
C SER A 155 8.71 1.47 -4.50
N VAL A 156 8.12 1.04 -3.39
CA VAL A 156 8.17 1.75 -2.11
C VAL A 156 9.27 1.19 -1.23
N ASP A 157 9.38 -0.14 -1.14
CA ASP A 157 10.33 -0.82 -0.27
C ASP A 157 11.78 -0.66 -0.72
N GLN A 158 12.03 -0.42 -2.02
CA GLN A 158 13.38 -0.21 -2.55
C GLN A 158 13.73 1.27 -2.76
N ASN A 159 12.91 2.20 -2.26
CA ASN A 159 13.17 3.62 -2.47
C ASN A 159 13.95 4.23 -1.29
N GLU A 160 15.21 4.53 -1.53
CA GLU A 160 16.13 5.19 -0.59
C GLU A 160 15.62 6.56 -0.11
N GLU A 161 14.75 7.25 -0.87
CA GLU A 161 14.16 8.52 -0.43
C GLU A 161 13.18 8.39 0.74
N TYR A 162 12.64 7.19 0.96
CA TYR A 162 11.76 6.90 2.08
C TYR A 162 12.51 6.29 3.28
N ASP A 163 13.81 6.03 3.16
CA ASP A 163 14.64 5.60 4.27
C ASP A 163 14.85 6.74 5.26
N ASP A 164 14.72 6.45 6.55
CA ASP A 164 14.96 7.41 7.63
C ASP A 164 16.49 7.57 7.87
N LEU A 165 17.20 8.13 6.89
CA LEU A 165 18.65 8.35 6.94
C LEU A 165 19.07 9.18 8.16
N ASP A 166 18.24 10.13 8.59
CA ASP A 166 18.47 10.92 9.80
C ASP A 166 18.51 10.06 11.05
N GLN A 167 17.64 9.05 11.13
CA GLN A 167 17.62 8.13 12.26
C GLN A 167 18.86 7.24 12.22
N ILE A 168 19.23 6.71 11.06
CA ILE A 168 20.45 5.90 10.89
C ILE A 168 21.69 6.71 11.28
N SER A 169 21.76 7.99 10.90
CA SER A 169 22.86 8.87 11.27
C SER A 169 22.93 9.09 12.78
N ARG A 170 21.80 9.32 13.44
CA ARG A 170 21.75 9.48 14.91
C ARG A 170 22.12 8.19 15.63
N ASP A 171 21.58 7.06 15.21
CA ASP A 171 21.91 5.76 15.78
C ASP A 171 23.41 5.44 15.61
N ALA A 172 24.02 5.86 14.50
CA ALA A 172 25.46 5.73 14.26
C ALA A 172 26.30 6.67 15.13
N GLU A 173 25.86 7.91 15.32
CA GLU A 173 26.48 8.90 16.20
C GLU A 173 26.40 8.46 17.68
N ASP A 174 25.23 8.04 18.15
CA ASP A 174 25.04 7.51 19.50
C ASP A 174 25.95 6.30 19.75
N LYS A 175 26.04 5.38 18.79
CA LYS A 175 26.96 4.24 18.86
C LYS A 175 28.42 4.66 18.93
N TYR A 176 28.80 5.72 18.20
CA TYR A 176 30.16 6.28 18.27
C TYR A 176 30.44 6.82 19.68
N PHE A 177 29.53 7.64 20.24
CA PHE A 177 29.70 8.22 21.57
C PHE A 177 29.67 7.19 22.70
N ASP A 178 28.81 6.17 22.61
CA ASP A 178 28.75 5.08 23.58
C ASP A 178 30.03 4.21 23.56
N SER A 179 30.69 4.13 22.40
CA SER A 179 31.96 3.43 22.23
C SER A 179 33.19 4.27 22.56
N GLU A 180 33.04 5.59 22.65
CA GLU A 180 34.11 6.48 23.08
C GLU A 180 34.21 6.41 24.61
N ASP A 181 35.16 5.59 25.08
CA ASP A 181 35.54 5.61 26.49
C ASP A 181 35.95 7.05 26.83
N ASN A 182 35.23 7.67 27.76
CA ASN A 182 35.52 9.01 28.29
C ASN A 182 36.77 8.99 29.19
N ASP A 183 37.79 8.24 28.76
CA ASP A 183 39.02 8.08 29.47
C ASP A 183 39.80 9.37 29.34
N VAL A 184 40.15 9.96 30.47
CA VAL A 184 40.99 11.17 30.58
C VAL A 184 42.28 11.05 29.75
N THR A 185 42.70 9.83 29.40
CA THR A 185 43.84 9.51 28.52
C THR A 185 43.64 9.96 27.08
N THR A 186 42.44 9.87 26.48
CA THR A 186 42.20 10.35 25.09
C THR A 186 42.23 11.88 25.04
N LEU A 187 41.75 12.55 26.08
CA LEU A 187 41.85 14.00 26.23
C LEU A 187 43.28 14.46 26.50
N GLU A 188 44.03 13.75 27.35
CA GLU A 188 45.44 14.01 27.64
C GLU A 188 46.31 13.76 26.40
N GLU A 189 46.08 12.68 25.64
CA GLU A 189 46.75 12.41 24.37
C GLU A 189 46.42 13.46 23.31
N HIS A 190 45.16 13.88 23.20
CA HIS A 190 44.75 14.96 22.29
C HIS A 190 45.39 16.30 22.68
N MET A 191 45.41 16.64 23.97
CA MET A 191 46.11 17.83 24.48
C MET A 191 47.62 17.74 24.26
N ALA A 192 48.22 16.56 24.42
CA ALA A 192 49.64 16.32 24.16
C ALA A 192 49.98 16.47 22.68
N LEU A 193 49.17 15.95 21.76
CA LEU A 193 49.29 16.15 20.31
C LEU A 193 49.19 17.64 19.94
N VAL A 194 48.18 18.35 20.45
CA VAL A 194 48.04 19.81 20.25
C VAL A 194 49.25 20.57 20.79
N HIS A 195 49.77 20.18 21.96
CA HIS A 195 50.98 20.77 22.50
C HIS A 195 52.23 20.45 21.68
N GLU A 196 52.36 19.24 21.13
CA GLU A 196 53.50 18.83 20.32
C GLU A 196 53.54 19.56 18.98
N TYR A 197 52.42 19.58 18.26
CA TYR A 197 52.30 20.26 16.97
C TYR A 197 52.18 21.79 17.13
N GLY A 198 51.65 22.27 18.27
CA GLY A 198 51.59 23.70 18.60
C GLY A 198 52.91 24.27 19.12
N ARG A 199 53.78 23.47 19.75
CA ARG A 199 55.11 23.95 20.23
C ARG A 199 56.19 23.97 19.17
N LYS A 200 56.12 23.13 18.13
CA LYS A 200 57.23 22.97 17.18
C LYS A 200 57.46 24.16 16.21
N ASN A 201 56.62 25.20 16.23
CA ASN A 201 56.78 26.35 15.33
C ASN A 201 57.11 27.71 16.02
N SER A 202 57.28 27.78 17.35
CA SER A 202 57.52 29.09 18.00
C SER A 202 58.96 29.60 17.95
N SER A 203 59.93 28.81 17.45
CA SER A 203 61.31 29.27 17.30
C SER A 203 61.61 29.92 15.94
N ASP A 204 60.67 29.90 14.99
CA ASP A 204 60.82 30.51 13.65
C ASP A 204 59.54 31.21 13.15
N SER A 205 58.76 31.80 14.08
CA SER A 205 57.51 32.55 13.79
C SER A 205 57.66 33.71 12.79
N ALA A 206 58.88 34.12 12.42
CA ALA A 206 59.08 35.20 11.45
C ALA A 206 58.95 34.74 9.98
N ASN A 207 58.90 33.43 9.71
CA ASN A 207 58.85 32.87 8.35
C ASN A 207 57.69 31.89 8.12
N ASP A 208 56.69 31.81 9.00
CA ASP A 208 55.53 30.95 8.76
C ASP A 208 54.79 31.46 7.49
N PRO A 209 54.67 30.62 6.42
CA PRO A 209 53.98 30.99 5.20
C PRO A 209 52.56 31.50 5.44
N LEU A 210 51.88 31.01 6.49
CA LEU A 210 50.52 31.43 6.83
C LEU A 210 50.49 32.84 7.41
N ASP A 211 51.44 33.20 8.27
CA ASP A 211 51.55 34.55 8.84
C ASP A 211 51.90 35.58 7.77
N VAL A 212 52.83 35.23 6.86
CA VAL A 212 53.16 36.07 5.68
C VAL A 212 51.94 36.29 4.80
N PHE A 213 51.13 35.24 4.59
CA PHE A 213 49.91 35.33 3.79
C PHE A 213 48.84 36.19 4.48
N MET A 214 48.61 36.01 5.77
CA MET A 214 47.66 36.84 6.54
C MET A 214 48.10 38.30 6.59
N GLN A 215 49.40 38.57 6.72
CA GLN A 215 49.96 39.92 6.64
C GLN A 215 49.74 40.54 5.26
N HIS A 216 49.95 39.79 4.18
CA HIS A 216 49.67 40.26 2.83
C HIS A 216 48.19 40.57 2.61
N ILE A 217 47.27 39.78 3.15
CA ILE A 217 45.83 40.06 3.08
C ILE A 217 45.51 41.34 3.85
N SER A 218 46.04 41.49 5.06
CA SER A 218 45.78 42.64 5.93
C SER A 218 46.28 43.95 5.31
N ASN A 219 47.46 43.91 4.69
CA ASN A 219 48.03 45.05 3.98
C ASN A 219 47.31 45.37 2.66
N LYS A 220 46.54 44.42 2.09
CA LYS A 220 45.75 44.64 0.87
C LYS A 220 44.37 45.23 1.14
N LEU A 221 43.91 45.22 2.39
CA LEU A 221 42.63 45.79 2.83
C LEU A 221 42.74 47.23 3.38
N GLN A 222 43.95 47.79 3.46
CA GLN A 222 44.21 49.20 3.76
C GLN A 222 44.42 50.01 2.48
#